data_AF-A0A6I3GLB9-F1
#
_entry.id   AF-A0A6I3GLB9-F1
#
_cell.length_a   1.000
_cell.length_b   1.000
_cell.length_c   1.000
_cell.angle_alpha   90.00
_cell.angle_beta   90.00
_cell.angle_gamma   90.00
#
_symmetry.space_group_name_H-M   'P 1'
#
loop_
_entity.id
_entity.type
_entity.pdbx_description
1 polymer ?
#
loop_
_entity_poly.entity_id
_entity_poly.type
_entity_poly.pdbx_seq_one_letter_code
_entity_poly.pdbx_strand_id
1 'polypeptide(L)'
;MCRKTAPDAKRGDHAWKTAMMSVRVTELAEVGVTVLSRWIFNCYLVHDGGDGRALIVDPGLPSTTAAAIAMIEAAGGPKPVVVATHGHVDHVGGLPDLHAFGAQVCLPRRIRDYLAGETPRGPGLPEIAKVRSILREQPWDFGSVFEIARTGRHTGVGGGTARFPNGADHWLAHGD
;
A
#
# COMPACT_ATOMS: atom_id res chain seq x y z
N MET A 1 8.91 -7.93 -41.78
CA MET A 1 7.50 -7.59 -41.52
C MET A 1 7.11 -8.23 -40.19
N CYS A 2 7.24 -7.51 -39.08
CA CYS A 2 6.90 -8.01 -37.74
C CYS A 2 6.15 -6.90 -37.01
N ARG A 3 4.81 -6.94 -37.04
CA ARG A 3 3.97 -6.01 -36.28
C ARG A 3 4.00 -6.46 -34.82
N LYS A 4 4.76 -5.76 -33.98
CA LYS A 4 4.56 -5.84 -32.53
C LYS A 4 3.22 -5.17 -32.24
N THR A 5 2.20 -5.96 -31.90
CA THR A 5 0.95 -5.46 -31.35
C THR A 5 1.25 -4.82 -29.99
N ALA A 6 1.01 -3.51 -29.86
CA ALA A 6 1.02 -2.83 -28.57
C ALA A 6 -0.04 -3.48 -27.66
N PRO A 7 0.23 -3.64 -26.35
CA PRO A 7 -0.79 -4.10 -25.42
C PRO A 7 -1.97 -3.11 -25.41
N ASP A 8 -3.17 -3.66 -25.50
CA ASP A 8 -4.43 -2.92 -25.59
C ASP A 8 -4.72 -2.17 -24.30
N ALA A 9 -4.48 -0.85 -24.31
CA ALA A 9 -4.68 0.07 -23.19
C ALA A 9 -6.10 0.02 -22.60
N LYS A 10 -7.10 -0.45 -23.37
CA LYS A 10 -8.51 -0.46 -22.94
C LYS A 10 -8.85 -1.55 -21.92
N ARG A 11 -8.09 -2.64 -21.86
CA ARG A 11 -8.31 -3.72 -20.86
C ARG A 11 -7.77 -3.34 -19.48
N GLY A 12 -6.75 -2.48 -19.42
CA GLY A 12 -6.28 -1.86 -18.18
C GLY A 12 -7.30 -0.87 -17.62
N ASP A 13 -7.96 -0.11 -18.52
CA ASP A 13 -8.85 0.99 -18.15
C ASP A 13 -10.09 0.62 -17.35
N HIS A 14 -10.68 -0.53 -17.64
CA HIS A 14 -11.86 -1.01 -16.91
C HIS A 14 -11.49 -1.66 -15.57
N ALA A 15 -10.36 -2.38 -15.52
CA ALA A 15 -9.91 -3.06 -14.31
C ALA A 15 -9.46 -2.05 -13.23
N TRP A 16 -8.76 -0.97 -13.59
CA TRP A 16 -8.36 0.05 -12.62
C TRP A 16 -9.53 0.91 -12.16
N LYS A 17 -10.49 1.23 -13.03
CA LYS A 17 -11.74 1.91 -12.62
C LYS A 17 -12.54 1.06 -11.66
N THR A 18 -12.67 -0.24 -11.92
CA THR A 18 -13.36 -1.19 -11.03
C THR A 18 -12.61 -1.36 -9.70
N ALA A 19 -11.27 -1.38 -9.72
CA ALA A 19 -10.47 -1.36 -8.49
C ALA A 19 -10.68 -0.07 -7.68
N MET A 20 -10.77 1.07 -8.36
CA MET A 20 -11.13 2.36 -7.75
C MET A 20 -12.54 2.35 -7.15
N MET A 21 -13.50 1.62 -7.73
CA MET A 21 -14.87 1.52 -7.20
C MET A 21 -14.96 0.82 -5.83
N SER A 22 -13.94 0.06 -5.43
CA SER A 22 -13.87 -0.60 -4.13
C SER A 22 -13.07 0.17 -3.07
N VAL A 23 -12.29 1.17 -3.48
CA VAL A 23 -11.53 2.03 -2.57
C VAL A 23 -12.47 3.11 -2.03
N ARG A 24 -12.68 3.11 -0.72
CA ARG A 24 -13.36 4.18 -0.01
C ARG A 24 -12.36 5.31 0.22
N VAL A 25 -12.69 6.48 -0.30
CA VAL A 25 -11.95 7.72 -0.03
C VAL A 25 -12.66 8.47 1.09
N THR A 26 -11.93 8.84 2.14
CA THR A 26 -12.44 9.70 3.23
C THR A 26 -11.48 10.85 3.43
N GLU A 27 -11.97 12.08 3.30
CA GLU A 27 -11.19 13.30 3.49
C GLU A 27 -11.35 13.80 4.93
N LEU A 28 -10.22 13.98 5.61
CA LEU A 28 -10.08 14.59 6.93
C LEU A 28 -9.39 15.94 6.75
N ALA A 29 -10.12 16.89 6.15
CA ALA A 29 -9.58 18.18 5.71
C ALA A 29 -8.98 18.99 6.87
N GLU A 30 -9.53 18.85 8.08
CA GLU A 30 -9.09 19.54 9.30
C GLU A 30 -7.66 19.17 9.73
N VAL A 31 -7.18 17.99 9.34
CA VAL A 31 -5.82 17.50 9.62
C VAL A 31 -5.01 17.29 8.34
N GLY A 32 -5.55 17.65 7.17
CA GLY A 32 -4.85 17.50 5.89
C GLY A 32 -4.56 16.04 5.52
N VAL A 33 -5.48 15.10 5.79
CA VAL A 33 -5.30 13.68 5.49
C VAL A 33 -6.42 13.15 4.60
N THR A 34 -6.07 12.41 3.55
CA THR A 34 -7.00 11.56 2.83
C THR A 34 -6.75 10.09 3.19
N VAL A 35 -7.78 9.43 3.67
CA VAL A 35 -7.77 7.99 3.99
C VAL A 35 -8.31 7.22 2.79
N LEU A 36 -7.52 6.29 2.28
CA LEU A 36 -7.85 5.38 1.20
C LEU A 36 -7.98 3.98 1.79
N SER A 37 -9.23 3.55 2.01
CA SER A 37 -9.53 2.28 2.65
C SER A 37 -10.08 1.29 1.65
N ARG A 38 -9.66 0.03 1.76
CA ARG A 38 -10.34 -1.09 1.11
C ARG A 38 -10.50 -2.21 2.13
N TRP A 39 -11.75 -2.45 2.53
CA TRP A 39 -12.10 -3.24 3.71
C TRP A 39 -11.41 -2.72 4.98
N ILE A 40 -10.53 -3.51 5.62
CA ILE A 40 -9.83 -3.13 6.86
C ILE A 40 -8.43 -2.56 6.62
N PHE A 41 -7.99 -2.48 5.36
CA PHE A 41 -6.65 -2.03 5.00
C PHE A 41 -6.72 -0.55 4.61
N ASN A 42 -5.90 0.24 5.29
CA ASN A 42 -5.88 1.69 5.15
C ASN A 42 -4.54 2.14 4.58
N CYS A 43 -4.61 3.09 3.66
CA CYS A 43 -3.49 3.88 3.19
C CYS A 43 -3.81 5.34 3.47
N TYR A 44 -2.86 6.07 4.07
CA TYR A 44 -3.06 7.47 4.42
C TYR A 44 -2.19 8.34 3.53
N LEU A 45 -2.83 9.25 2.81
CA LEU A 45 -2.18 10.32 2.08
C LEU A 45 -2.24 11.57 2.94
N VAL A 46 -1.10 11.93 3.54
CA VAL A 46 -0.93 13.17 4.31
C VAL A 46 -0.46 14.25 3.35
N HIS A 47 -1.28 15.29 3.24
CA HIS A 47 -1.00 16.45 2.41
C HIS A 47 -0.09 17.41 3.17
N ASP A 48 0.96 17.91 2.53
CA ASP A 48 1.97 18.79 3.16
C ASP A 48 1.48 20.23 3.42
N GLY A 49 0.21 20.54 3.13
CA GLY A 49 -0.37 21.86 3.34
C GLY A 49 0.07 22.95 2.35
N GLY A 50 0.89 22.64 1.34
CA GLY A 50 1.23 23.54 0.22
C GLY A 50 2.71 23.55 -0.21
N ASP A 51 3.62 22.95 0.57
CA ASP A 51 5.08 23.03 0.38
C ASP A 51 5.68 21.91 -0.48
N GLY A 52 4.84 21.00 -0.97
CA GLY A 52 5.18 20.13 -2.09
C GLY A 52 6.10 18.97 -1.71
N ARG A 53 5.64 18.07 -0.85
CA ARG A 53 5.86 16.62 -0.93
C ARG A 53 4.88 15.89 -0.01
N ALA A 54 3.89 15.22 -0.58
CA ALA A 54 2.97 14.39 0.20
C ALA A 54 3.68 13.21 0.88
N LEU A 55 3.14 12.76 2.02
CA LEU A 55 3.57 11.57 2.72
C LEU A 55 2.50 10.49 2.57
N ILE A 56 2.91 9.30 2.10
CA ILE A 56 2.07 8.11 2.10
C ILE A 56 2.46 7.25 3.30
N VAL A 57 1.51 6.94 4.16
CA VAL A 57 1.67 6.03 5.29
C VAL A 57 0.91 4.75 5.01
N ASP A 58 1.58 3.61 5.18
CA ASP A 58 1.01 2.28 4.96
C ASP A 58 0.38 2.17 3.57
N PRO A 59 1.18 2.14 2.49
CA PRO A 59 0.67 2.09 1.11
C PRO A 59 -0.30 0.95 0.83
N GLY A 60 -0.49 0.01 1.76
CA GLY A 60 -1.69 -0.79 1.78
C GLY A 60 -1.68 -1.80 0.65
N LEU A 61 -2.81 -1.92 -0.02
CA LEU A 61 -2.97 -2.71 -1.22
C LEU A 61 -2.50 -1.95 -2.48
N PRO A 62 -2.09 -2.66 -3.54
CA PRO A 62 -1.87 -2.05 -4.85
C PRO A 62 -3.01 -1.13 -5.31
N SER A 63 -4.28 -1.49 -5.05
CA SER A 63 -5.44 -0.67 -5.39
C SER A 63 -5.53 0.64 -4.61
N THR A 64 -5.28 0.64 -3.30
CA THR A 64 -5.23 1.87 -2.49
C THR A 64 -4.01 2.72 -2.85
N THR A 65 -2.87 2.08 -3.15
CA THR A 65 -1.67 2.77 -3.65
C THR A 65 -1.91 3.43 -5.01
N ALA A 66 -2.56 2.74 -5.94
CA ALA A 66 -2.88 3.31 -7.25
C ALA A 66 -3.78 4.54 -7.14
N ALA A 67 -4.76 4.51 -6.23
CA ALA A 67 -5.59 5.67 -5.93
C ALA A 67 -4.76 6.84 -5.37
N ALA A 68 -3.83 6.58 -4.45
CA ALA A 68 -2.93 7.60 -3.89
C ALA A 68 -2.04 8.24 -4.98
N ILE A 69 -1.44 7.40 -5.83
CA ILE A 69 -0.61 7.87 -6.96
C ILE A 69 -1.42 8.77 -7.88
N ALA A 70 -2.63 8.35 -8.27
CA ALA A 70 -3.50 9.14 -9.14
C ALA A 70 -3.84 10.51 -8.54
N MET A 71 -4.10 10.57 -7.21
CA MET A 71 -4.35 11.85 -6.52
C MET A 71 -3.12 12.76 -6.52
N ILE A 72 -1.93 12.20 -6.28
CA ILE A 72 -0.67 12.97 -6.29
C ILE A 72 -0.35 13.49 -7.70
N GLU A 73 -0.52 12.65 -8.73
CA GLU A 73 -0.32 13.05 -10.12
C GLU A 73 -1.28 14.18 -10.51
N ALA A 74 -2.55 14.09 -10.12
CA ALA A 74 -3.55 15.13 -10.38
C ALA A 74 -3.22 16.46 -9.69
N ALA A 75 -2.59 16.41 -8.50
CA ALA A 75 -2.14 17.60 -7.79
C ALA A 75 -0.89 18.26 -8.40
N GLY A 76 -0.13 17.55 -9.23
CA GLY A 76 1.05 18.08 -9.91
C GLY A 76 2.25 18.37 -9.01
N GLY A 77 2.26 17.82 -7.78
CA GLY A 77 3.33 17.96 -6.81
C GLY A 77 4.52 17.01 -7.08
N PRO A 78 5.61 17.13 -6.30
CA PRO A 78 6.74 16.22 -6.44
C PRO A 78 6.44 14.84 -5.86
N LYS A 79 7.34 13.90 -6.16
CA LYS A 79 7.20 12.49 -5.75
C LYS A 79 7.15 12.36 -4.22
N PRO A 80 6.22 11.55 -3.69
CA PRO A 80 5.97 11.47 -2.26
C PRO A 80 7.14 10.81 -1.51
N VAL A 81 7.13 11.00 -0.20
CA VAL A 81 7.81 10.08 0.73
C VAL A 81 6.81 9.00 1.14
N VAL A 82 7.29 7.77 1.30
CA VAL A 82 6.49 6.62 1.72
C VAL A 82 7.08 6.07 3.00
N VAL A 83 6.22 5.88 3.99
CA VAL A 83 6.56 5.19 5.24
C VAL A 83 5.56 4.05 5.47
N ALA A 84 5.97 3.08 6.28
CA ALA A 84 5.06 2.08 6.79
C ALA A 84 5.26 1.89 8.29
N THR A 85 4.18 1.64 9.01
CA THR A 85 4.19 1.32 10.43
C THR A 85 4.95 0.03 10.69
N HIS A 86 4.81 -0.97 9.81
CA HIS A 86 5.53 -2.23 9.84
C HIS A 86 5.49 -2.98 8.51
N GLY A 87 6.22 -4.10 8.42
CA GLY A 87 6.51 -4.80 7.17
C GLY A 87 5.48 -5.85 6.70
N HIS A 88 4.28 -5.93 7.28
CA HIS A 88 3.28 -6.88 6.78
C HIS A 88 2.75 -6.45 5.40
N VAL A 89 2.36 -7.43 4.58
CA VAL A 89 1.89 -7.22 3.20
C VAL A 89 0.77 -6.19 3.09
N ASP A 90 -0.13 -6.12 4.06
CA ASP A 90 -1.25 -5.18 4.09
C ASP A 90 -0.84 -3.74 4.40
N HIS A 91 0.42 -3.49 4.73
CA HIS A 91 0.99 -2.16 4.93
C HIS A 91 2.02 -1.81 3.87
N VAL A 92 2.77 -2.79 3.34
CA VAL A 92 3.85 -2.54 2.36
C VAL A 92 3.55 -3.06 0.95
N GLY A 93 2.35 -3.57 0.70
CA GLY A 93 2.00 -4.25 -0.55
C GLY A 93 2.21 -3.39 -1.80
N GLY A 94 1.92 -2.09 -1.70
CA GLY A 94 2.09 -1.12 -2.78
C GLY A 94 3.50 -0.56 -3.00
N LEU A 95 4.50 -0.99 -2.22
CA LEU A 95 5.87 -0.47 -2.35
C LEU A 95 6.47 -0.60 -3.76
N PRO A 96 6.34 -1.73 -4.49
CA PRO A 96 6.86 -1.84 -5.86
C PRO A 96 6.35 -0.75 -6.80
N ASP A 97 5.06 -0.44 -6.72
CA ASP A 97 4.42 0.56 -7.58
C ASP A 97 4.91 1.97 -7.22
N LEU A 98 5.06 2.27 -5.93
CA LEU A 98 5.57 3.56 -5.45
C LEU A 98 7.05 3.77 -5.79
N HIS A 99 7.86 2.72 -5.76
CA HIS A 99 9.25 2.79 -6.22
C HIS A 99 9.34 3.06 -7.70
N ALA A 100 8.54 2.34 -8.51
CA ALA A 100 8.45 2.58 -9.94
C ALA A 100 7.93 3.99 -10.25
N PHE A 101 7.06 4.54 -9.39
CA PHE A 101 6.59 5.91 -9.47
C PHE A 101 7.65 6.96 -9.11
N GLY A 102 8.78 6.54 -8.52
CA GLY A 102 9.88 7.42 -8.12
C GLY A 102 9.74 7.99 -6.71
N ALA A 103 8.91 7.39 -5.86
CA ALA A 103 8.77 7.77 -4.46
C ALA A 103 10.01 7.40 -3.64
N GLN A 104 10.35 8.24 -2.67
CA GLN A 104 11.34 7.87 -1.65
C GLN A 104 10.68 6.99 -0.61
N VAL A 105 11.27 5.85 -0.29
CA VAL A 105 10.72 4.92 0.70
C VAL A 105 11.60 4.85 1.93
N CYS A 106 10.99 5.02 3.10
CA CYS A 106 11.63 4.98 4.41
C CYS A 106 10.88 3.97 5.29
N LEU A 107 11.41 2.75 5.40
CA LEU A 107 10.82 1.70 6.23
C LEU A 107 11.51 1.55 7.59
N PRO A 108 10.82 0.97 8.60
CA PRO A 108 11.44 0.67 9.88
C PRO A 108 12.60 -0.32 9.74
N ARG A 109 13.70 -0.08 10.46
CA ARG A 109 14.87 -0.98 10.53
C ARG A 109 14.51 -2.43 10.88
N ARG A 110 13.44 -2.64 11.66
CA ARG A 110 12.91 -3.96 12.06
C ARG A 110 12.59 -4.88 10.87
N ILE A 111 12.39 -4.33 9.66
CA ILE A 111 12.23 -5.16 8.46
C ILE A 111 13.47 -6.01 8.16
N ARG A 112 14.66 -5.56 8.56
CA ARG A 112 15.90 -6.35 8.45
C ARG A 112 15.82 -7.63 9.29
N ASP A 113 15.21 -7.57 10.46
CA ASP A 113 15.02 -8.74 11.33
C ASP A 113 14.07 -9.75 10.69
N TYR A 114 13.00 -9.26 10.04
CA TYR A 114 12.07 -10.12 9.29
C TYR A 114 12.73 -10.82 8.10
N LEU A 115 13.62 -10.12 7.40
CA LEU A 115 14.43 -10.71 6.33
C LEU A 115 15.46 -11.71 6.86
N ALA A 116 15.93 -11.54 8.09
CA ALA A 116 16.79 -12.50 8.78
C ALA A 116 16.03 -13.73 9.31
N GLY A 117 14.70 -13.79 9.10
CA GLY A 117 13.85 -14.93 9.46
C GLY A 117 13.06 -14.73 10.75
N GLU A 118 13.12 -13.56 11.39
CA GLU A 118 12.22 -13.25 12.52
C GLU A 118 10.77 -13.26 12.01
N THR A 119 9.92 -14.01 12.70
CA THR A 119 8.49 -13.99 12.39
C THR A 119 7.83 -12.82 13.12
N PRO A 120 7.22 -11.86 12.41
CA PRO A 120 6.50 -10.78 13.07
C PRO A 120 5.35 -11.31 13.92
N ARG A 121 5.06 -10.59 15.01
CA ARG A 121 3.90 -10.87 15.84
C ARG A 121 2.64 -10.58 15.05
N GLY A 122 1.87 -11.62 14.74
CA GLY A 122 0.52 -11.51 14.20
C GLY A 122 -0.53 -11.54 15.32
N PRO A 123 -1.73 -11.00 15.09
CA PRO A 123 -2.83 -11.15 16.03
C PRO A 123 -3.21 -12.63 16.15
N GLY A 124 -3.11 -13.19 17.35
CA GLY A 124 -3.66 -14.51 17.63
C GLY A 124 -5.20 -14.48 17.59
N LEU A 125 -5.83 -15.66 17.54
CA LEU A 125 -7.31 -15.77 17.59
C LEU A 125 -7.95 -14.95 18.72
N PRO A 126 -7.39 -14.88 19.95
CA PRO A 126 -7.95 -14.04 21.01
C PRO A 126 -7.93 -12.54 20.68
N GLU A 127 -6.89 -12.04 20.01
CA GLU A 127 -6.79 -10.63 19.61
C GLU A 127 -7.77 -10.30 18.48
N ILE A 128 -7.91 -11.21 17.51
CA ILE A 128 -8.93 -11.08 16.45
C ILE A 128 -10.34 -11.01 17.05
N ALA A 129 -10.61 -11.81 18.09
CA ALA A 129 -11.89 -11.79 18.77
C ALA A 129 -12.21 -10.44 19.43
N LYS A 130 -11.20 -9.67 19.89
CA LYS A 130 -11.39 -8.34 20.49
C LYS A 130 -11.86 -7.30 19.46
N VAL A 131 -11.40 -7.39 18.21
CA VAL A 131 -11.77 -6.46 17.13
C VAL A 131 -12.96 -6.92 16.30
N ARG A 132 -13.62 -8.02 16.68
CA ARG A 132 -14.73 -8.63 15.92
C ARG A 132 -15.92 -7.71 15.62
N SER A 133 -16.17 -6.69 16.46
CA SER A 133 -17.24 -5.72 16.22
C SER A 133 -16.87 -4.79 15.08
N ILE A 134 -15.66 -4.24 15.12
CA ILE A 134 -15.08 -3.39 14.06
C ILE A 134 -15.08 -4.15 12.73
N LEU A 135 -14.64 -5.42 12.73
CA LEU A 135 -14.61 -6.25 11.52
C LEU A 135 -16.01 -6.48 10.91
N ARG A 136 -17.06 -6.57 11.74
CA ARG A 136 -18.44 -6.74 11.28
C ARG A 136 -19.06 -5.47 10.71
N GLU A 137 -18.56 -4.32 11.13
CA GLU A 137 -19.01 -3.01 10.63
C GLU A 137 -18.34 -2.64 9.30
N GLN A 138 -17.24 -3.31 8.94
CA GLN A 138 -16.60 -3.09 7.65
C GLN A 138 -17.32 -3.86 6.53
N PRO A 139 -17.59 -3.21 5.38
CA PRO A 139 -18.15 -3.89 4.23
C PRO A 139 -17.16 -4.93 3.73
N TRP A 140 -17.57 -6.20 3.73
CA TRP A 140 -16.70 -7.29 3.32
C TRP A 140 -16.32 -7.17 1.84
N ASP A 141 -15.02 -7.35 1.53
CA ASP A 141 -14.50 -7.30 0.17
C ASP A 141 -13.57 -8.49 -0.09
N PHE A 142 -14.08 -9.52 -0.77
CA PHE A 142 -13.28 -10.68 -1.18
C PHE A 142 -12.13 -10.31 -2.12
N GLY A 143 -12.29 -9.29 -2.96
CA GLY A 143 -11.25 -8.84 -3.86
C GLY A 143 -10.02 -8.33 -3.11
N SER A 144 -10.22 -7.64 -1.98
CA SER A 144 -9.12 -7.19 -1.12
C SER A 144 -8.32 -8.35 -0.53
N VAL A 145 -8.99 -9.45 -0.13
CA VAL A 145 -8.35 -10.66 0.39
C VAL A 145 -7.52 -11.35 -0.69
N PHE A 146 -8.05 -11.49 -1.91
CA PHE A 146 -7.32 -12.06 -3.03
C PHE A 146 -6.11 -11.20 -3.42
N GLU A 147 -6.26 -9.88 -3.37
CA GLU A 147 -5.19 -8.94 -3.66
C GLU A 147 -4.05 -9.07 -2.64
N ILE A 148 -4.34 -9.13 -1.34
CA ILE A 148 -3.34 -9.44 -0.31
C ILE A 148 -2.66 -10.77 -0.58
N ALA A 149 -3.44 -11.82 -0.80
CA ALA A 149 -2.89 -13.16 -0.96
C ALA A 149 -1.97 -13.25 -2.19
N ARG A 150 -2.26 -12.50 -3.25
CA ARG A 150 -1.41 -12.40 -4.44
C ARG A 150 -0.16 -11.58 -4.14
N THR A 151 -0.31 -10.40 -3.55
CA THR A 151 0.78 -9.47 -3.25
C THR A 151 1.78 -10.05 -2.25
N GLY A 152 1.29 -10.77 -1.24
CA GLY A 152 2.11 -11.39 -0.19
C GLY A 152 3.04 -12.50 -0.70
N ARG A 153 2.84 -12.96 -1.94
CA ARG A 153 3.77 -13.89 -2.62
C ARG A 153 5.08 -13.24 -3.02
N HIS A 154 5.15 -11.90 -3.07
CA HIS A 154 6.33 -11.18 -3.55
C HIS A 154 6.69 -9.94 -2.72
N THR A 155 5.78 -9.37 -1.94
CA THR A 155 6.03 -8.14 -1.16
C THR A 155 5.55 -8.26 0.28
N GLY A 156 6.37 -7.75 1.21
CA GLY A 156 6.09 -7.73 2.64
C GLY A 156 6.25 -9.10 3.30
N VAL A 157 5.86 -9.16 4.56
CA VAL A 157 5.77 -10.41 5.30
C VAL A 157 4.39 -11.00 5.10
N GLY A 158 4.35 -12.17 4.47
CA GLY A 158 3.13 -12.93 4.18
C GLY A 158 3.40 -14.43 4.22
N GLY A 159 2.54 -15.19 4.90
CA GLY A 159 2.70 -16.64 5.06
C GLY A 159 4.00 -17.03 5.78
N GLY A 160 4.49 -16.18 6.70
CA GLY A 160 5.69 -16.44 7.50
C GLY A 160 7.03 -16.18 6.80
N THR A 161 7.04 -15.57 5.61
CA THR A 161 8.28 -15.22 4.91
C THR A 161 8.26 -13.75 4.51
N ALA A 162 9.36 -13.05 4.78
CA ALA A 162 9.59 -11.68 4.32
C ALA A 162 10.07 -11.69 2.86
N ARG A 163 9.44 -10.88 2.01
CA ARG A 163 9.84 -10.71 0.60
C ARG A 163 9.88 -9.23 0.26
N PHE A 164 11.02 -8.76 -0.21
CA PHE A 164 11.20 -7.39 -0.70
C PHE A 164 11.95 -7.50 -2.03
N PRO A 165 11.27 -7.34 -3.18
CA PRO A 165 11.79 -7.77 -4.49
C PRO A 165 13.03 -6.98 -4.93
N ASN A 166 13.22 -5.78 -4.40
CA ASN A 166 14.41 -4.96 -4.61
C ASN A 166 15.42 -5.05 -3.45
N GLY A 167 15.22 -5.94 -2.47
CA GLY A 167 16.03 -5.98 -1.24
C GLY A 167 15.68 -4.87 -0.24
N ALA A 168 15.89 -5.11 1.06
CA ALA A 168 15.51 -4.13 2.11
C ALA A 168 16.19 -2.77 1.95
N ASP A 169 17.46 -2.75 1.58
CA ASP A 169 18.24 -1.51 1.54
C ASP A 169 17.74 -0.52 0.48
N HIS A 170 17.04 -1.00 -0.57
CA HIS A 170 16.37 -0.14 -1.54
C HIS A 170 15.17 0.63 -0.96
N TRP A 171 14.66 0.18 0.19
CA TRP A 171 13.49 0.75 0.88
C TRP A 171 13.84 1.47 2.18
N LEU A 172 15.13 1.52 2.52
CA LEU A 172 15.64 2.10 3.75
C LEU A 172 16.45 3.35 3.40
N ALA A 173 15.76 4.42 2.99
CA ALA A 173 16.40 5.73 2.83
C ALA A 173 16.35 6.52 4.15
N HIS A 174 17.48 6.73 4.82
CA HIS A 174 17.71 7.67 5.94
C HIS A 174 16.54 7.84 6.94
N GLY A 175 15.89 6.75 7.35
CA GLY A 175 14.80 6.78 8.33
C GLY A 175 15.27 6.63 9.79
N ASP A 176 16.54 6.96 10.04
CA ASP A 176 17.21 6.88 11.35
C ASP A 176 17.15 8.25 12.07
#